data_AF-A0AAN8RCE0-F1
#
_entry.id   AF-A0AAN8RCE0-F1
#
_cell.length_a   1.000
_cell.length_b   1.000
_cell.length_c   1.000
_cell.angle_alpha   90.00
_cell.angle_beta   90.00
_cell.angle_gamma   90.00
#
_symmetry.space_group_name_H-M   'P 1'
#
loop_
_entity.id
_entity.type
_entity.pdbx_description
1 polymer ?
#
loop_
_entity_poly.entity_id
_entity_poly.type
_entity_poly.pdbx_seq_one_letter_code
_entity_poly.pdbx_strand_id
1 'polypeptide(L)'
;MSVESLRNKAQEYWVANFDDGPYSNLIQAQYLVGKSGRTWEQILQSPRTLRTLITADDLSNDSSSTFKHTWAAAAGRCTAFCLRIVRKLQEYDSPSFDFKIYDLRGHRVARCAKTGILIDSSSAVGVLVLRDGADWTMLEEEVNHPKWKWDGSESKFKTDAQGLKTSADALSFQAAMTQCLTEIRDKFEPLCLFRSFSGGRAHFHAMIKWVPSSKQLVLLESLETKVKTTIKFDKDGTTETEKECIQFVEQFITSHGGLEGDKQWKFGQPNYRAKDIHETIWTTAKKIWGLPRIVT
;
A
#
# COMPACT_ATOMS: atom_id res chain seq x y z
N MET A 1 9.48 21.49 21.89
CA MET A 1 8.56 22.03 20.85
C MET A 1 7.12 21.83 21.32
N SER A 2 6.17 22.63 20.83
CA SER A 2 4.74 22.41 21.12
C SER A 2 4.20 21.23 20.32
N VAL A 3 3.15 20.57 20.81
CA VAL A 3 2.47 19.47 20.10
C VAL A 3 1.96 19.94 18.73
N GLU A 4 1.50 21.19 18.61
CA GLU A 4 1.02 21.73 17.34
C GLU A 4 2.14 21.89 16.31
N SER A 5 3.34 22.32 16.73
CA SER A 5 4.50 22.37 15.83
C SER A 5 4.89 20.97 15.33
N LEU A 6 4.89 19.97 16.23
CA LEU A 6 5.17 18.57 15.89
C LEU A 6 4.10 17.99 14.94
N ARG A 7 2.82 18.32 15.17
CA ARG A 7 1.70 17.93 14.31
C ARG A 7 1.83 18.53 12.92
N ASN A 8 2.15 19.82 12.81
CA ASN A 8 2.35 20.48 11.52
C ASN A 8 3.48 19.83 10.72
N LYS A 9 4.59 19.48 11.39
CA LYS A 9 5.68 18.75 10.74
C LYS A 9 5.25 17.35 10.30
N ALA A 10 4.48 16.65 11.13
CA ALA A 10 3.92 15.35 10.77
C ALA A 10 2.97 15.45 9.57
N GLN A 11 2.15 16.50 9.50
CA GLN A 11 1.23 16.75 8.38
C GLN A 11 2.01 16.97 7.09
N GLU A 12 3.06 17.78 7.11
CA GLU A 12 3.94 18.02 5.94
C GLU A 12 4.50 16.69 5.40
N TYR A 13 5.06 15.86 6.29
CA TYR A 13 5.58 14.55 5.89
C TYR A 13 4.50 13.58 5.44
N TRP A 14 3.30 13.64 6.03
CA TRP A 14 2.18 12.82 5.61
C TRP A 14 1.75 13.17 4.17
N VAL A 15 1.55 14.46 3.88
CA VAL A 15 1.12 14.93 2.55
C VAL A 15 2.17 14.59 1.50
N ALA A 16 3.42 14.95 1.74
CA ALA A 16 4.51 14.62 0.82
C ALA A 16 4.58 13.10 0.53
N ASN A 17 4.45 12.27 1.57
CA ASN A 17 4.49 10.82 1.41
C ASN A 17 3.26 10.24 0.71
N PHE A 18 2.10 10.90 0.84
CA PHE A 18 0.85 10.50 0.20
C PHE A 18 0.85 10.81 -1.28
N ASP A 19 1.34 11.99 -1.67
CA ASP A 19 1.42 12.44 -3.06
C ASP A 19 2.57 11.81 -3.83
N ASP A 20 3.75 11.68 -3.20
CA ASP A 20 4.93 11.18 -3.90
C ASP A 20 4.77 9.72 -4.33
N GLY A 21 4.22 8.87 -3.47
CA GLY A 21 4.21 7.42 -3.68
C GLY A 21 2.81 6.80 -3.62
N PRO A 22 2.50 5.84 -4.52
CA PRO A 22 1.21 5.17 -4.52
C PRO A 22 1.08 4.25 -3.31
N TYR A 23 -0.17 3.88 -2.99
CA TYR A 23 -0.42 2.73 -2.14
C TYR A 23 -0.21 1.47 -2.99
N SER A 24 0.87 0.74 -2.77
CA SER A 24 1.22 -0.42 -3.60
C SER A 24 1.85 -1.54 -2.79
N ASN A 25 1.76 -2.78 -3.27
CA ASN A 25 2.55 -3.90 -2.74
C ASN A 25 3.48 -4.51 -3.80
N LEU A 26 3.70 -3.84 -4.94
CA LEU A 26 4.52 -4.37 -6.04
C LEU A 26 5.97 -4.58 -5.59
N ILE A 27 6.54 -3.64 -4.85
CA ILE A 27 7.93 -3.73 -4.34
C ILE A 27 8.06 -4.86 -3.32
N GLN A 28 7.06 -5.02 -2.44
CA GLN A 28 7.00 -6.13 -1.50
C GLN A 28 6.82 -7.48 -2.22
N ALA A 29 6.05 -7.53 -3.31
CA ALA A 29 5.92 -8.71 -4.15
C ALA A 29 7.25 -9.09 -4.82
N GLN A 30 7.96 -8.11 -5.39
CA GLN A 30 9.31 -8.31 -5.96
C GLN A 30 10.29 -8.85 -4.90
N TYR A 31 10.25 -8.32 -3.68
CA TYR A 31 11.04 -8.84 -2.57
C TYR A 31 10.69 -10.29 -2.26
N LEU A 32 9.41 -10.65 -2.16
CA LEU A 32 8.99 -12.03 -1.87
C LEU A 32 9.41 -13.01 -2.98
N VAL A 33 9.31 -12.60 -4.25
CA VAL A 33 9.81 -13.40 -5.38
C VAL A 33 11.30 -13.66 -5.21
N GLY A 34 12.11 -12.61 -4.98
CA GLY A 34 13.55 -12.74 -4.75
C GLY A 34 13.90 -13.61 -3.53
N LYS A 35 13.22 -13.38 -2.40
CA LYS A 35 13.40 -14.11 -1.15
C LYS A 35 13.09 -15.60 -1.29
N SER A 36 12.15 -15.96 -2.17
CA SER A 36 11.79 -17.37 -2.43
C SER A 36 12.83 -18.14 -3.26
N GLY A 37 13.82 -17.45 -3.85
CA GLY A 37 14.76 -18.06 -4.79
C GLY A 37 14.11 -18.51 -6.11
N ARG A 38 12.92 -18.00 -6.43
CA ARG A 38 12.16 -18.34 -7.65
C ARG A 38 12.12 -17.16 -8.62
N THR A 39 11.87 -17.47 -9.89
CA THR A 39 11.62 -16.45 -10.91
C THR A 39 10.15 -15.99 -10.87
N TRP A 40 9.86 -14.82 -11.43
CA TRP A 40 8.47 -14.39 -11.66
C TRP A 40 7.68 -15.44 -12.45
N GLU A 41 8.31 -16.12 -13.41
CA GLU A 41 7.69 -17.18 -14.19
C GLU A 41 7.11 -18.29 -13.31
N GLN A 42 7.93 -18.80 -12.39
CA GLN A 42 7.55 -19.86 -11.46
C GLN A 42 6.47 -19.37 -10.47
N ILE A 43 6.59 -18.13 -9.98
CA ILE A 43 5.62 -17.57 -9.03
C ILE A 43 4.28 -17.29 -9.71
N LEU A 44 4.25 -16.78 -10.93
CA LEU A 44 3.01 -16.53 -11.67
C LEU A 44 2.28 -17.83 -12.03
N GLN A 45 3.00 -18.92 -12.33
CA GLN A 45 2.41 -20.24 -12.54
C GLN A 45 1.88 -20.87 -11.25
N SER A 46 2.50 -20.58 -10.11
CA SER A 46 2.11 -21.17 -8.82
C SER A 46 2.29 -20.17 -7.67
N PRO A 47 1.39 -19.18 -7.52
CA PRO A 47 1.55 -18.11 -6.53
C PRO A 47 1.57 -18.62 -5.08
N ARG A 48 0.86 -19.74 -4.82
CA ARG A 48 0.80 -20.39 -3.51
C ARG A 48 2.16 -20.92 -3.03
N THR A 49 3.10 -21.12 -3.94
CA THR A 49 4.46 -21.59 -3.62
C THR A 49 5.21 -20.62 -2.70
N LEU A 50 4.89 -19.31 -2.74
CA LEU A 50 5.48 -18.36 -1.80
C LEU A 50 5.17 -18.72 -0.34
N ARG A 51 3.96 -19.20 -0.04
CA ARG A 51 3.56 -19.63 1.31
C ARG A 51 4.35 -20.85 1.78
N THR A 52 4.75 -21.73 0.86
CA THR A 52 5.52 -22.93 1.19
C THR A 52 7.02 -22.67 1.33
N LEU A 53 7.56 -21.67 0.61
CA LEU A 53 9.00 -21.40 0.56
C LEU A 53 9.47 -20.34 1.56
N ILE A 54 8.56 -19.50 2.05
CA ILE A 54 8.90 -18.39 2.95
C ILE A 54 8.03 -18.52 4.19
N THR A 55 8.65 -18.84 5.32
CA THR A 55 7.98 -18.88 6.62
C THR A 55 7.85 -17.48 7.23
N ALA A 56 7.04 -17.35 8.29
CA ALA A 56 7.00 -16.09 9.03
C ALA A 56 8.34 -15.79 9.73
N ASP A 57 9.04 -16.84 10.18
CA ASP A 57 10.33 -16.73 10.85
C ASP A 57 11.45 -16.26 9.91
N ASP A 58 11.41 -16.68 8.64
CA ASP A 58 12.33 -16.19 7.60
C ASP A 58 12.22 -14.68 7.39
N LEU A 59 11.02 -14.13 7.62
CA LEU A 59 10.71 -12.72 7.48
C LEU A 59 10.95 -11.94 8.78
N SER A 60 10.67 -12.52 9.94
CA SER A 60 10.91 -11.86 11.24
C SER A 60 12.39 -11.66 11.52
N ASN A 61 13.23 -12.57 11.05
CA ASN A 61 14.68 -12.53 11.25
C ASN A 61 15.44 -11.88 10.08
N ASP A 62 14.76 -11.40 9.04
CA ASP A 62 15.43 -10.79 7.89
C ASP A 62 15.90 -9.35 8.21
N SER A 63 17.21 -9.18 8.20
CA SER A 63 17.88 -7.88 8.34
C SER A 63 18.73 -7.50 7.11
N SER A 64 18.52 -8.18 5.99
CA SER A 64 19.27 -7.97 4.74
C SER A 64 19.09 -6.55 4.20
N SER A 65 20.04 -6.13 3.36
CA SER A 65 19.96 -4.85 2.64
C SER A 65 18.70 -4.79 1.77
N THR A 66 18.36 -5.90 1.09
CA THR A 66 17.16 -6.00 0.25
C THR A 66 15.89 -5.80 1.08
N PHE A 67 15.78 -6.46 2.24
CA PHE A 67 14.64 -6.26 3.15
C PHE A 67 14.54 -4.80 3.60
N LYS A 68 15.64 -4.20 4.05
CA LYS A 68 15.67 -2.78 4.46
C LYS A 68 15.25 -1.86 3.30
N HIS A 69 15.72 -2.14 2.09
CA HIS A 69 15.40 -1.37 0.89
C HIS A 69 13.91 -1.45 0.55
N THR A 70 13.28 -2.62 0.65
CA THR A 70 11.83 -2.80 0.43
C THR A 70 10.97 -1.84 1.26
N TRP A 71 11.40 -1.51 2.48
CA TRP A 71 10.67 -0.62 3.38
C TRP A 71 11.11 0.83 3.33
N ALA A 72 12.31 1.10 2.81
CA ALA A 72 12.76 2.45 2.50
C ALA A 72 12.26 2.94 1.13
N ALA A 73 11.78 2.01 0.29
CA ALA A 73 11.36 2.32 -1.06
C ALA A 73 10.16 3.27 -1.14
N ALA A 74 10.01 3.83 -2.34
CA ALA A 74 9.08 4.89 -2.70
C ALA A 74 7.59 4.53 -2.60
N ALA A 75 7.24 3.24 -2.60
CA ALA A 75 5.86 2.77 -2.58
C ALA A 75 5.65 1.66 -1.54
N GLY A 76 4.42 1.51 -1.06
CA GLY A 76 4.08 0.47 -0.09
C GLY A 76 2.67 0.58 0.46
N ARG A 77 2.22 -0.44 1.20
CA ARG A 77 0.93 -0.43 1.92
C ARG A 77 0.99 0.47 3.16
N CYS A 78 -0.06 0.45 3.98
CA CYS A 78 -0.17 1.22 5.23
C CYS A 78 1.06 1.10 6.15
N THR A 79 1.66 -0.09 6.26
CA THR A 79 2.91 -0.30 7.02
C THR A 79 4.06 0.57 6.51
N ALA A 80 4.38 0.48 5.21
CA ALA A 80 5.49 1.24 4.63
C ALA A 80 5.22 2.75 4.68
N PHE A 81 3.97 3.14 4.46
CA PHE A 81 3.53 4.53 4.59
C PHE A 81 3.82 5.09 5.99
N CYS A 82 3.39 4.38 7.04
CA CYS A 82 3.64 4.75 8.42
C CYS A 82 5.14 4.81 8.74
N LEU A 83 5.90 3.77 8.38
CA LEU A 83 7.33 3.68 8.70
C LEU A 83 8.14 4.82 8.09
N ARG A 84 7.83 5.24 6.86
CA ARG A 84 8.53 6.36 6.20
C ARG A 84 8.32 7.68 6.95
N ILE A 85 7.08 7.97 7.35
CA ILE A 85 6.77 9.20 8.08
C ILE A 85 7.38 9.17 9.48
N VAL A 86 7.26 8.03 10.18
CA VAL A 86 7.85 7.85 11.52
C VAL A 86 9.35 8.05 11.51
N ARG A 87 10.08 7.46 10.54
CA ARG A 87 11.53 7.65 10.41
C ARG A 87 11.90 9.13 10.22
N LYS A 88 11.24 9.84 9.30
CA LYS A 88 11.47 11.27 9.08
C LYS A 88 11.19 12.12 10.33
N LEU A 89 10.15 11.78 11.10
CA LEU A 89 9.86 12.47 12.35
C LEU A 89 10.89 12.19 13.45
N GLN A 90 11.36 10.94 13.56
CA GLN A 90 12.43 10.58 14.50
C GLN A 90 13.76 11.22 14.12
N GLU A 91 14.07 11.38 12.83
CA GLU A 91 15.22 12.14 12.35
C GLU A 91 15.08 13.64 12.65
N TYR A 92 13.86 14.18 12.59
CA TYR A 92 13.59 15.58 12.90
C TYR A 92 13.71 15.90 14.39
N ASP A 93 13.12 15.08 15.28
CA ASP A 93 13.22 15.26 16.74
C ASP A 93 12.93 13.96 17.51
N SER A 94 13.89 13.04 17.54
CA SER A 94 13.78 11.74 18.23
C SER A 94 13.26 11.84 19.69
N PRO A 95 13.75 12.77 20.54
CA PRO A 95 13.23 12.94 21.90
C PRO A 95 11.73 13.19 22.02
N SER A 96 11.11 13.85 21.04
CA SER A 96 9.67 14.18 21.07
C SER A 96 8.76 13.06 20.59
N PHE A 97 9.30 12.04 19.92
CA PHE A 97 8.49 10.99 19.29
C PHE A 97 8.76 9.60 19.89
N ASP A 98 7.69 8.90 20.24
CA ASP A 98 7.71 7.48 20.62
C ASP A 98 6.58 6.75 19.90
N PHE A 99 6.84 6.41 18.63
CA PHE A 99 5.85 5.76 17.78
C PHE A 99 5.82 4.24 18.01
N LYS A 100 4.60 3.72 18.12
CA LYS A 100 4.28 2.29 18.09
C LYS A 100 3.34 1.99 16.92
N ILE A 101 3.40 0.78 16.38
CA ILE A 101 2.49 0.33 15.33
C ILE A 101 1.38 -0.50 15.96
N TYR A 102 0.14 -0.32 15.52
CA TYR A 102 -1.00 -1.12 15.93
C TYR A 102 -1.62 -1.78 14.70
N ASP A 103 -1.92 -3.08 14.78
CA ASP A 103 -2.56 -3.83 13.70
C ASP A 103 -4.05 -4.01 13.95
N LEU A 104 -4.84 -3.25 13.19
CA LEU A 104 -6.29 -3.25 13.20
C LEU A 104 -6.78 -4.25 12.14
N ARG A 105 -6.41 -5.52 12.32
CA ARG A 105 -6.76 -6.66 11.44
C ARG A 105 -6.41 -6.42 9.96
N GLY A 106 -5.12 -6.26 9.67
CA GLY A 106 -4.58 -6.03 8.34
C GLY A 106 -4.52 -4.55 7.94
N HIS A 107 -4.94 -3.64 8.82
CA HIS A 107 -4.78 -2.19 8.67
C HIS A 107 -3.85 -1.67 9.76
N ARG A 108 -2.65 -1.21 9.39
CA ARG A 108 -1.62 -0.82 10.36
C ARG A 108 -1.48 0.68 10.42
N VAL A 109 -1.55 1.21 11.64
CA VAL A 109 -1.41 2.65 11.95
C VAL A 109 -0.24 2.86 12.89
N ALA A 110 0.41 4.02 12.82
CA ALA A 110 1.42 4.42 13.79
C ALA A 110 0.86 5.48 14.73
N ARG A 111 0.99 5.27 16.05
CA ARG A 111 0.61 6.25 17.06
C ARG A 111 1.80 6.60 17.94
N CYS A 112 2.03 7.90 18.15
CA CYS A 112 3.02 8.41 19.09
C CYS A 112 2.43 8.43 20.50
N ALA A 113 3.06 7.71 21.44
CA ALA A 113 2.63 7.67 22.84
C ALA A 113 2.74 9.04 23.52
N LYS A 114 3.78 9.83 23.19
CA LYS A 114 4.06 11.14 23.81
C LYS A 114 3.12 12.25 23.34
N THR A 115 2.78 12.27 22.06
CA THR A 115 2.05 13.40 21.45
C THR A 115 0.61 13.08 21.06
N GLY A 116 0.23 11.79 21.04
CA GLY A 116 -1.07 11.33 20.53
C GLY A 116 -1.20 11.39 19.01
N ILE A 117 -0.15 11.82 18.30
CA ILE A 117 -0.13 11.88 16.83
C ILE A 117 -0.36 10.49 16.25
N LEU A 118 -1.34 10.39 15.35
CA LEU A 118 -1.70 9.20 14.59
C LEU A 118 -1.38 9.41 13.11
N ILE A 119 -0.64 8.47 12.54
CA ILE A 119 -0.35 8.37 11.12
C ILE A 119 -1.14 7.18 10.56
N ASP A 120 -2.03 7.47 9.62
CA ASP A 120 -2.81 6.48 8.91
C ASP A 120 -2.91 6.87 7.43
N SER A 121 -2.67 5.91 6.52
CA SER A 121 -2.86 6.09 5.08
C SER A 121 -4.33 6.18 4.64
N SER A 122 -5.27 5.82 5.51
CA SER A 122 -6.71 5.89 5.27
C SER A 122 -7.36 7.17 5.82
N SER A 123 -6.56 8.08 6.41
CA SER A 123 -7.07 9.36 6.88
C SER A 123 -7.40 10.30 5.72
N ALA A 124 -8.59 10.90 5.75
CA ALA A 124 -9.03 11.85 4.74
C ALA A 124 -8.34 13.22 4.86
N VAL A 125 -7.83 13.59 6.04
CA VAL A 125 -7.25 14.93 6.30
C VAL A 125 -5.76 14.88 6.64
N GLY A 126 -5.18 13.68 6.67
CA GLY A 126 -3.79 13.46 7.06
C GLY A 126 -3.62 13.09 8.54
N VAL A 127 -2.76 13.80 9.26
CA VAL A 127 -2.39 13.47 10.64
C VAL A 127 -3.51 13.83 11.61
N LEU A 128 -3.82 12.88 12.50
CA LEU A 128 -4.77 13.08 13.60
C LEU A 128 -4.03 13.15 14.93
N VAL A 129 -4.68 13.73 15.95
CA VAL A 129 -4.19 13.73 17.33
C VAL A 129 -5.25 13.09 18.21
N LEU A 130 -4.99 11.87 18.67
CA LEU A 130 -5.90 11.10 19.51
C LEU A 130 -5.47 11.20 20.98
N ARG A 131 -6.25 11.95 21.77
CA ARG A 131 -6.12 11.99 23.23
C ARG A 131 -6.77 10.75 23.83
N ASP A 132 -6.22 10.28 24.96
CA ASP A 132 -6.78 9.13 25.66
C ASP A 132 -8.13 9.45 26.29
N GLY A 133 -9.05 8.49 26.21
CA GLY A 133 -10.44 8.63 26.66
C GLY A 133 -11.27 9.63 25.84
N ALA A 134 -10.72 10.26 24.80
CA ALA A 134 -11.47 11.19 23.96
C ALA A 134 -12.50 10.44 23.10
N ASP A 135 -13.56 11.16 22.71
CA ASP A 135 -14.54 10.65 21.77
C ASP A 135 -13.93 10.31 20.40
N TRP A 136 -14.70 9.56 19.61
CA TRP A 136 -14.34 9.21 18.25
C TRP A 136 -13.98 10.46 17.46
N THR A 137 -12.74 10.49 16.95
CA THR A 137 -12.34 11.51 15.98
C THR A 137 -12.97 11.13 14.64
N MET A 138 -13.97 11.91 14.24
CA MET A 138 -14.66 11.82 12.96
C MET A 138 -14.14 12.93 12.06
N LEU A 139 -13.90 12.62 10.80
CA LEU A 139 -13.41 13.61 9.84
C LEU A 139 -14.56 14.38 9.20
N GLU A 140 -15.77 13.81 9.18
CA GLU A 140 -17.01 14.41 8.63
C GLU A 140 -18.23 13.87 9.41
N GLU A 141 -19.33 14.63 9.42
CA GLU A 141 -20.64 14.19 9.92
C GLU A 141 -21.34 13.20 8.96
N GLU A 142 -20.73 12.92 7.81
CA GLU A 142 -21.28 12.05 6.80
C GLU A 142 -21.18 10.56 7.18
N VAL A 143 -22.21 9.82 6.75
CA VAL A 143 -22.36 8.38 6.96
C VAL A 143 -21.26 7.64 6.16
N ASN A 144 -20.64 6.59 6.74
CA ASN A 144 -19.59 5.73 6.14
C ASN A 144 -18.12 6.16 6.23
N HIS A 145 -17.77 7.27 6.90
CA HIS A 145 -16.35 7.63 7.02
C HIS A 145 -15.60 6.85 8.11
N PRO A 146 -14.29 6.58 7.92
CA PRO A 146 -13.48 5.95 8.94
C PRO A 146 -13.40 6.82 10.20
N LYS A 147 -13.46 6.18 11.36
CA LYS A 147 -13.40 6.82 12.69
C LYS A 147 -12.29 6.19 13.50
N TRP A 148 -11.57 7.01 14.26
CA TRP A 148 -10.48 6.57 15.12
C TRP A 148 -10.74 6.96 16.57
N LYS A 149 -10.34 6.10 17.50
CA LYS A 149 -10.35 6.37 18.93
C LYS A 149 -9.12 5.75 19.56
N TRP A 150 -8.56 6.44 20.56
CA TRP A 150 -7.60 5.85 21.49
C TRP A 150 -8.24 5.83 22.87
N ASP A 151 -8.30 4.65 23.48
CA ASP A 151 -9.08 4.46 24.70
C ASP A 151 -8.54 3.25 25.49
N GLY A 152 -8.09 3.48 26.71
CA GLY A 152 -7.70 2.40 27.62
C GLY A 152 -6.50 1.58 27.12
N SER A 153 -5.52 2.25 26.49
CA SER A 153 -4.38 1.63 25.79
C SER A 153 -4.70 0.87 24.50
N GLU A 154 -5.92 1.01 23.98
CA GLU A 154 -6.32 0.39 22.71
C GLU A 154 -6.41 1.41 21.58
N SER A 155 -5.86 1.04 20.42
CA SER A 155 -6.17 1.68 19.15
C SER A 155 -7.47 1.11 18.60
N LYS A 156 -8.42 1.97 18.24
CA LYS A 156 -9.72 1.59 17.70
C LYS A 156 -9.94 2.27 16.35
N PHE A 157 -10.43 1.50 15.40
CA PHE A 157 -10.77 1.96 14.05
C PHE A 157 -12.10 1.38 13.64
N LYS A 158 -13.01 2.21 13.13
CA LYS A 158 -14.33 1.77 12.68
C LYS A 158 -14.64 2.33 11.31
N THR A 159 -15.11 1.46 10.43
CA THR A 159 -15.82 1.83 9.19
C THR A 159 -17.14 1.08 9.15
N ASP A 160 -18.14 1.60 8.45
CA ASP A 160 -19.44 0.92 8.35
C ASP A 160 -19.32 -0.40 7.58
N ALA A 161 -18.40 -0.48 6.62
CA ALA A 161 -18.14 -1.70 5.83
C ALA A 161 -17.38 -2.80 6.58
N GLN A 162 -16.52 -2.46 7.55
CA GLN A 162 -15.64 -3.44 8.22
C GLN A 162 -15.91 -3.60 9.71
N GLY A 163 -16.83 -2.80 10.26
CA GLY A 163 -17.14 -2.77 11.69
C GLY A 163 -16.00 -2.21 12.54
N LEU A 164 -16.10 -2.46 13.85
CA LEU A 164 -15.09 -2.06 14.82
C LEU A 164 -13.88 -3.01 14.76
N LYS A 165 -12.70 -2.42 14.69
CA LYS A 165 -11.41 -3.09 14.83
C LYS A 165 -10.66 -2.48 15.98
N THR A 166 -10.07 -3.33 16.81
CA THR A 166 -9.31 -2.92 17.99
C THR A 166 -7.95 -3.61 18.00
N SER A 167 -6.98 -2.93 18.60
CA SER A 167 -5.63 -3.45 18.81
C SER A 167 -5.07 -2.86 20.10
N ALA A 168 -4.84 -3.71 21.09
CA ALA A 168 -4.14 -3.37 22.33
C ALA A 168 -2.61 -3.59 22.19
N ASP A 169 -2.22 -4.55 21.34
CA ASP A 169 -0.84 -4.98 21.21
C ASP A 169 -0.05 -4.10 20.24
N ALA A 170 0.88 -3.34 20.80
CA ALA A 170 1.87 -2.61 20.03
C ALA A 170 2.85 -3.57 19.34
N LEU A 171 2.93 -3.49 18.02
CA LEU A 171 3.90 -4.21 17.22
C LEU A 171 5.23 -3.46 17.16
N SER A 172 6.33 -4.22 17.19
CA SER A 172 7.61 -3.71 16.72
C SER A 172 7.55 -3.42 15.22
N PHE A 173 8.44 -2.56 14.72
CA PHE A 173 8.51 -2.28 13.28
C PHE A 173 8.79 -3.57 12.49
N GLN A 174 9.66 -4.45 13.00
CA GLN A 174 9.93 -5.74 12.37
C GLN A 174 8.67 -6.59 12.27
N ALA A 175 7.92 -6.73 13.37
CA ALA A 175 6.68 -7.51 13.38
C ALA A 175 5.64 -6.95 12.39
N ALA A 176 5.48 -5.63 12.32
CA ALA A 176 4.57 -4.98 11.37
C ALA A 176 4.98 -5.22 9.89
N MET A 177 6.29 -5.18 9.61
CA MET A 177 6.86 -5.49 8.30
C MET A 177 6.62 -6.96 7.93
N THR A 178 6.92 -7.88 8.83
CA THR A 178 6.73 -9.33 8.67
C THR A 178 5.28 -9.70 8.41
N GLN A 179 4.33 -9.14 9.17
CA GLN A 179 2.92 -9.43 8.97
C GLN A 179 2.42 -8.90 7.61
N CYS A 180 2.83 -7.68 7.21
CA CYS A 180 2.47 -7.14 5.90
C CYS A 180 2.99 -8.02 4.75
N LEU A 181 4.22 -8.54 4.84
CA LEU A 181 4.76 -9.47 3.86
C LEU A 181 4.06 -10.83 3.89
N THR A 182 3.71 -11.32 5.07
CA THR A 182 2.92 -12.55 5.26
C THR A 182 1.57 -12.45 4.56
N GLU A 183 0.86 -11.34 4.71
CA GLU A 183 -0.42 -11.10 4.03
C GLU A 183 -0.29 -11.11 2.51
N ILE A 184 0.76 -10.46 1.99
CA ILE A 184 1.02 -10.42 0.53
C ILE A 184 1.42 -11.81 0.02
N ARG A 185 2.22 -12.56 0.78
CA ARG A 185 2.62 -13.93 0.48
C ARG A 185 1.41 -14.86 0.42
N ASP A 186 0.52 -14.77 1.40
CA ASP A 186 -0.63 -15.66 1.53
C ASP A 186 -1.73 -15.35 0.51
N LYS A 187 -1.85 -14.07 0.10
CA LYS A 187 -2.72 -13.62 -0.98
C LYS A 187 -1.93 -12.79 -1.98
N PHE A 188 -1.24 -13.49 -2.87
CA PHE A 188 -0.35 -12.86 -3.85
C PHE A 188 -1.13 -12.19 -4.99
N GLU A 189 -1.52 -10.96 -4.74
CA GLU A 189 -2.18 -10.06 -5.68
C GLU A 189 -1.45 -8.70 -5.69
N PRO A 190 -0.39 -8.57 -6.52
CA PRO A 190 0.31 -7.31 -6.67
C PRO A 190 -0.62 -6.21 -7.17
N LEU A 191 -0.60 -5.04 -6.55
CA LEU A 191 -1.50 -3.92 -6.83
C LEU A 191 -0.82 -2.57 -6.65
N CYS A 192 -1.42 -1.55 -7.26
CA CYS A 192 -1.08 -0.14 -7.14
C CYS A 192 -2.38 0.66 -7.14
N LEU A 193 -2.63 1.41 -6.08
CA LEU A 193 -3.73 2.36 -5.94
C LEU A 193 -3.13 3.77 -5.99
N PHE A 194 -3.58 4.54 -6.98
CA PHE A 194 -3.22 5.93 -7.18
C PHE A 194 -4.04 6.83 -6.26
N ARG A 195 -3.43 7.91 -5.81
CA ARG A 195 -4.01 8.79 -4.80
C ARG A 195 -3.38 10.17 -4.86
N SER A 196 -4.07 11.19 -4.35
CA SER A 196 -3.49 12.52 -4.18
C SER A 196 -4.13 13.25 -3.02
N PHE A 197 -3.45 14.24 -2.47
CA PHE A 197 -3.94 15.13 -1.44
C PHE A 197 -4.15 16.52 -2.03
N SER A 198 -5.40 16.96 -2.13
CA SER A 198 -5.75 18.26 -2.70
C SER A 198 -6.96 18.86 -1.98
N GLY A 199 -6.99 20.19 -1.87
CA GLY A 199 -8.06 20.89 -1.14
C GLY A 199 -8.14 20.50 0.34
N GLY A 200 -7.02 20.07 0.95
CA GLY A 200 -6.98 19.59 2.33
C GLY A 200 -7.56 18.20 2.53
N ARG A 201 -7.83 17.45 1.44
CA ARG A 201 -8.42 16.11 1.50
C ARG A 201 -7.64 15.08 0.69
N ALA A 202 -7.66 13.84 1.16
CA ALA A 202 -7.11 12.68 0.50
C ALA A 202 -8.12 12.11 -0.49
N HIS A 203 -7.67 11.87 -1.72
CA HIS A 203 -8.45 11.29 -2.80
C HIS A 203 -7.82 9.97 -3.23
N PHE A 204 -8.63 8.93 -3.38
CA PHE A 204 -8.22 7.62 -3.89
C PHE A 204 -8.84 7.43 -5.27
N HIS A 205 -8.00 7.34 -6.29
CA HIS A 205 -8.45 7.40 -7.69
C HIS A 205 -8.61 5.99 -8.25
N ALA A 206 -7.72 5.61 -9.17
CA ALA A 206 -7.72 4.30 -9.81
C ALA A 206 -6.81 3.25 -9.13
N MET A 207 -7.12 1.98 -9.37
CA MET A 207 -6.29 0.85 -8.96
C MET A 207 -5.95 -0.07 -10.12
N ILE A 208 -4.67 -0.44 -10.22
CA ILE A 208 -4.17 -1.54 -11.06
C ILE A 208 -3.91 -2.73 -10.16
N LYS A 209 -4.44 -3.90 -10.49
CA LYS A 209 -4.30 -5.12 -9.68
C LYS A 209 -4.07 -6.35 -10.53
N TRP A 210 -2.95 -7.03 -10.31
CA TRP A 210 -2.68 -8.36 -10.85
C TRP A 210 -3.41 -9.43 -10.05
N VAL A 211 -4.04 -10.36 -10.76
CA VAL A 211 -4.71 -11.54 -10.18
C VAL A 211 -4.14 -12.79 -10.87
N PRO A 212 -2.94 -13.26 -10.47
CA PRO A 212 -2.25 -14.36 -11.15
C PRO A 212 -3.04 -15.67 -11.21
N SER A 213 -3.85 -15.97 -10.18
CA SER A 213 -4.74 -17.14 -10.15
C SER A 213 -5.73 -17.20 -11.30
N SER A 214 -6.07 -16.03 -11.86
CA SER A 214 -7.01 -15.87 -12.96
C SER A 214 -6.34 -15.38 -14.25
N LYS A 215 -5.00 -15.30 -14.27
CA LYS A 215 -4.19 -14.86 -15.42
C LYS A 215 -4.67 -13.51 -15.98
N GLN A 216 -4.93 -12.56 -15.09
CA GLN A 216 -5.53 -11.28 -15.46
C GLN A 216 -4.91 -10.10 -14.72
N LEU A 217 -5.03 -8.94 -15.35
CA LEU A 217 -4.84 -7.62 -14.78
C LEU A 217 -6.21 -6.94 -14.69
N VAL A 218 -6.53 -6.39 -13.53
CA VAL A 218 -7.78 -5.66 -13.28
C VAL A 218 -7.46 -4.19 -13.12
N LEU A 219 -8.17 -3.35 -13.86
CA LEU A 219 -8.07 -1.90 -13.87
C LEU A 219 -9.38 -1.36 -13.31
N LEU A 220 -9.34 -0.78 -12.12
CA LEU A 220 -10.50 -0.25 -11.41
C LEU A 220 -10.47 1.28 -11.47
N GLU A 221 -11.41 1.90 -12.18
CA GLU A 221 -11.41 3.35 -12.43
C GLU A 221 -11.63 4.17 -11.16
N SER A 222 -12.47 3.66 -10.25
CA SER A 222 -12.73 4.27 -8.95
C SER A 222 -13.14 3.20 -7.92
N LEU A 223 -12.72 3.39 -6.67
CA LEU A 223 -13.16 2.58 -5.54
C LEU A 223 -14.66 2.75 -5.24
N GLU A 224 -15.23 3.88 -5.63
CA GLU A 224 -16.64 4.23 -5.38
C GLU A 224 -17.55 3.61 -6.45
N THR A 225 -17.28 3.89 -7.73
CA THR A 225 -18.12 3.40 -8.84
C THR A 225 -17.92 1.91 -9.09
N LYS A 226 -16.77 1.38 -8.70
CA LYS A 226 -16.35 -0.02 -8.92
C LYS A 226 -16.36 -0.45 -10.40
N VAL A 227 -16.36 0.52 -11.32
CA VAL A 227 -16.20 0.26 -12.75
C VAL A 227 -14.82 -0.34 -12.97
N LYS A 228 -14.79 -1.52 -13.58
CA LYS A 228 -13.56 -2.27 -13.79
C LYS A 228 -13.46 -2.76 -15.22
N THR A 229 -12.26 -2.66 -15.77
CA THR A 229 -11.86 -3.31 -17.02
C THR A 229 -10.89 -4.43 -16.67
N THR A 230 -11.04 -5.58 -17.34
CA THR A 230 -10.14 -6.72 -17.14
C THR A 230 -9.33 -6.94 -18.40
N ILE A 231 -8.02 -7.08 -18.24
CA ILE A 231 -7.11 -7.54 -19.29
C ILE A 231 -6.78 -8.99 -18.97
N LYS A 232 -7.18 -9.90 -19.84
CA LYS A 232 -6.97 -11.34 -19.68
C LYS A 232 -5.82 -11.79 -20.59
N PHE A 233 -4.96 -12.65 -20.07
CA PHE A 233 -3.86 -13.27 -20.81
C PHE A 233 -4.26 -14.71 -21.17
N ASP A 234 -4.48 -14.96 -22.45
CA ASP A 234 -4.81 -16.28 -22.98
C ASP A 234 -4.37 -16.47 -24.43
N LYS A 235 -4.70 -17.63 -25.00
CA LYS A 235 -4.36 -17.99 -26.39
C LYS A 235 -5.13 -17.19 -27.45
N ASP A 236 -6.16 -16.44 -27.04
CA ASP A 236 -7.02 -15.69 -27.97
C ASP A 236 -6.52 -14.25 -28.17
N GLY A 237 -5.54 -13.80 -27.37
CA GLY A 237 -4.86 -12.52 -27.60
C GLY A 237 -3.94 -12.55 -28.82
N THR A 238 -3.78 -11.39 -29.45
CA THR A 238 -2.88 -11.18 -30.60
C THR A 238 -1.89 -10.05 -30.33
N THR A 239 -0.96 -9.82 -31.26
CA THR A 239 -0.03 -8.68 -31.17
C THR A 239 -0.76 -7.34 -31.22
N GLU A 240 -1.87 -7.29 -31.96
CA GLU A 240 -2.74 -6.12 -32.07
C GLU A 240 -3.45 -5.86 -30.73
N THR A 241 -4.09 -6.88 -30.15
CA THR A 241 -4.75 -6.71 -28.85
C THR A 241 -3.75 -6.39 -27.75
N GLU A 242 -2.51 -6.87 -27.85
CA GLU A 242 -1.45 -6.48 -26.90
C GLU A 242 -1.17 -4.97 -26.97
N LYS A 243 -0.98 -4.42 -28.17
CA LYS A 243 -0.74 -2.99 -28.36
C LYS A 243 -1.89 -2.16 -27.81
N GLU A 244 -3.13 -2.57 -28.08
CA GLU A 244 -4.33 -1.95 -27.52
C GLU A 244 -4.33 -1.99 -25.99
N CYS A 245 -3.99 -3.14 -25.39
CA CYS A 245 -3.94 -3.28 -23.93
C CYS A 245 -2.87 -2.40 -23.29
N ILE A 246 -1.68 -2.27 -23.90
CA ILE A 246 -0.61 -1.38 -23.41
C ILE A 246 -1.09 0.07 -23.46
N GLN A 247 -1.63 0.51 -24.59
CA GLN A 247 -2.17 1.86 -24.75
C GLN A 247 -3.30 2.13 -23.75
N PHE A 248 -4.16 1.14 -23.51
CA PHE A 248 -5.25 1.23 -22.54
C PHE A 248 -4.72 1.42 -21.11
N VAL A 249 -3.67 0.70 -20.70
CA VAL A 249 -3.07 0.88 -19.37
C VAL A 249 -2.48 2.29 -19.21
N GLU A 250 -1.78 2.79 -20.23
CA GLU A 250 -1.21 4.15 -20.22
C GLU A 250 -2.29 5.24 -20.14
N GLN A 251 -3.34 5.10 -20.96
CA GLN A 251 -4.50 5.98 -20.93
C GLN A 251 -5.22 5.90 -19.58
N PHE A 252 -5.40 4.69 -19.03
CA PHE A 252 -6.05 4.48 -17.74
C PHE A 252 -5.34 5.23 -16.61
N ILE A 253 -4.00 5.18 -16.56
CA ILE A 253 -3.21 5.91 -15.56
C ILE A 253 -3.37 7.43 -15.75
N THR A 254 -3.35 7.89 -17.00
CA THR A 254 -3.48 9.33 -17.31
C THR A 254 -4.87 9.87 -16.97
N SER A 255 -5.93 9.12 -17.30
CA SER A 255 -7.32 9.54 -17.14
C SER A 255 -7.86 9.32 -15.74
N HIS A 256 -7.42 8.27 -15.04
CA HIS A 256 -7.98 7.86 -13.75
C HIS A 256 -6.97 7.79 -12.61
N GLY A 257 -5.66 7.99 -12.86
CA GLY A 257 -4.65 8.01 -11.80
C GLY A 257 -4.68 9.28 -10.93
N GLY A 258 -5.47 10.28 -11.31
CA GLY A 258 -5.47 11.60 -10.68
C GLY A 258 -4.23 12.41 -11.03
N LEU A 259 -4.10 13.60 -10.42
CA LEU A 259 -3.03 14.57 -10.72
C LEU A 259 -1.61 14.00 -10.54
N GLU A 260 -1.44 13.09 -9.57
CA GLU A 260 -0.15 12.51 -9.23
C GLU A 260 0.05 11.11 -9.85
N GLY A 261 -0.88 10.59 -10.66
CA GLY A 261 -0.90 9.20 -11.10
C GLY A 261 0.37 8.76 -11.83
N ASP A 262 0.78 9.51 -12.86
CA ASP A 262 2.00 9.20 -13.64
C ASP A 262 3.28 9.32 -12.79
N LYS A 263 3.36 10.38 -11.98
CA LYS A 263 4.47 10.60 -11.04
C LYS A 263 4.57 9.41 -10.07
N GLN A 264 3.47 9.01 -9.44
CA GLN A 264 3.42 7.87 -8.52
C GLN A 264 3.79 6.56 -9.18
N TRP A 265 3.34 6.32 -10.42
CA TRP A 265 3.66 5.11 -11.16
C TRP A 265 5.17 4.95 -11.39
N LYS A 266 5.85 6.08 -11.61
CA LYS A 266 7.28 6.18 -11.87
C LYS A 266 8.11 6.56 -10.63
N PHE A 267 7.49 6.67 -9.46
CA PHE A 267 8.17 7.14 -8.26
C PHE A 267 9.11 6.07 -7.69
N GLY A 268 10.36 6.45 -7.41
CA GLY A 268 11.39 5.57 -6.83
C GLY A 268 12.63 5.41 -7.70
N GLN A 269 13.50 4.50 -7.26
CA GLN A 269 14.74 4.16 -7.96
C GLN A 269 14.44 3.27 -9.17
N PRO A 270 15.15 3.42 -10.30
CA PRO A 270 15.00 2.51 -11.44
C PRO A 270 15.13 1.04 -11.03
N ASN A 271 14.30 0.19 -11.63
CA ASN A 271 14.11 -1.23 -11.30
C ASN A 271 13.38 -1.51 -9.97
N TYR A 272 12.99 -0.46 -9.24
CA TYR A 272 12.25 -0.53 -7.98
C TYR A 272 11.05 0.43 -7.97
N ARG A 273 10.48 0.71 -9.14
CA ARG A 273 9.22 1.47 -9.31
C ARG A 273 8.05 0.51 -9.53
N ALA A 274 6.85 0.97 -9.23
CA ALA A 274 5.63 0.23 -9.53
C ALA A 274 5.54 -0.14 -11.03
N LYS A 275 5.89 0.83 -11.91
CA LYS A 275 6.02 0.62 -13.35
C LYS A 275 6.96 -0.54 -13.74
N ASP A 276 8.19 -0.54 -13.24
CA ASP A 276 9.20 -1.53 -13.63
C ASP A 276 8.79 -2.96 -13.26
N ILE A 277 8.19 -3.11 -12.08
CA ILE A 277 7.73 -4.40 -11.58
C ILE A 277 6.49 -4.84 -12.36
N HIS A 278 5.58 -3.93 -12.69
CA HIS A 278 4.47 -4.21 -13.58
C HIS A 278 4.94 -4.67 -14.96
N GLU A 279 5.93 -4.02 -15.57
CA GLU A 279 6.49 -4.40 -16.87
C GLU A 279 7.16 -5.77 -16.83
N THR A 280 7.81 -6.10 -15.71
CA THR A 280 8.38 -7.43 -15.46
C THR A 280 7.27 -8.49 -15.40
N ILE A 281 6.20 -8.23 -14.65
CA ILE A 281 5.04 -9.14 -14.55
C ILE A 281 4.36 -9.28 -15.92
N TRP A 282 4.16 -8.18 -16.66
CA TRP A 282 3.55 -8.17 -17.98
C TRP A 282 4.32 -9.03 -18.98
N THR A 283 5.62 -8.79 -19.09
CA THR A 283 6.51 -9.54 -20.00
C THR A 283 6.51 -11.03 -19.65
N THR A 284 6.55 -11.34 -18.36
CA THR A 284 6.50 -12.73 -17.89
C THR A 284 5.14 -13.36 -18.20
N ALA A 285 4.04 -12.69 -17.87
CA ALA A 285 2.67 -13.14 -18.10
C ALA A 285 2.45 -13.48 -19.57
N LYS A 286 2.88 -12.62 -20.50
CA LYS A 286 2.83 -12.89 -21.94
C LYS A 286 3.48 -14.23 -22.31
N LYS A 287 4.68 -14.47 -21.78
CA LYS A 287 5.47 -15.68 -22.07
C LYS A 287 4.74 -16.96 -21.65
N ILE A 288 4.06 -16.96 -20.49
CA ILE A 288 3.50 -18.19 -19.88
C ILE A 288 1.99 -18.33 -20.00
N TRP A 289 1.25 -17.24 -20.19
CA TRP A 289 -0.21 -17.26 -20.20
C TRP A 289 -0.79 -17.00 -21.60
N GLY A 290 -0.01 -16.40 -22.50
CA GLY A 290 -0.47 -15.95 -23.82
C GLY A 290 -0.58 -14.43 -23.89
N LEU A 291 -0.97 -13.91 -25.05
CA LEU A 291 -1.06 -12.46 -25.28
C LEU A 291 -2.30 -11.87 -24.59
N PRO A 292 -2.24 -10.60 -24.16
CA PRO A 292 -3.34 -9.96 -23.47
C PRO A 292 -4.41 -9.48 -24.44
N ARG A 293 -5.66 -9.49 -23.97
CA ARG A 293 -6.81 -8.83 -24.59
C ARG A 293 -7.73 -8.25 -23.52
N ILE A 294 -8.42 -7.16 -23.85
CA ILE A 294 -9.45 -6.59 -22.98
C ILE A 294 -10.67 -7.51 -22.99
N VAL A 295 -11.24 -7.77 -21.82
CA VAL A 295 -12.50 -8.47 -21.63
C VAL A 295 -13.41 -7.62 -20.77
N THR A 296 -14.59 -7.32 -21.32
CA THR A 296 -15.69 -6.62 -20.66
C THR A 296 -16.65 -7.60 -19.99
#